data_AF-A0A928YKW9-F1
#
_entry.id   AF-A0A928YKW9-F1
#
_cell.length_a   1.000
_cell.length_b   1.000
_cell.length_c   1.000
_cell.angle_alpha   90.00
_cell.angle_beta   90.00
_cell.angle_gamma   90.00
#
_symmetry.space_group_name_H-M   'P 1'
#
loop_
_entity.id
_entity.type
_entity.pdbx_description
1 polymer ?
#
loop_
_entity_poly.entity_id
_entity_poly.type
_entity_poly.pdbx_seq_one_letter_code
_entity_poly.pdbx_strand_id
1 'polypeptide(L)' 'MPESLRLSFRDADFTSRFEAFVHQTRAPENDVAARVSTIIKDVRTKGDAAVLALTKQYDRQDLTPATMRVPQSEIEKA' A
#
# COMPACT_ATOMS: atom_id res chain seq x y z
N MET A 1 -2.80 5.02 -24.65
CA MET A 1 -3.84 5.43 -23.68
C MET A 1 -4.79 4.26 -23.54
N PRO A 2 -5.08 3.73 -22.34
CA PRO A 2 -6.08 2.67 -22.24
C PRO A 2 -7.42 3.24 -22.72
N GLU A 3 -8.09 2.49 -23.58
CA GLU A 3 -9.41 2.83 -24.12
C GLU A 3 -10.42 2.93 -22.96
N SER A 4 -11.23 4.00 -22.92
CA SER A 4 -12.18 4.20 -21.84
C SER A 4 -13.33 3.20 -21.95
N LEU A 5 -13.43 2.23 -21.04
CA LEU A 5 -14.54 1.29 -20.99
C LEU A 5 -15.80 1.99 -20.45
N ARG A 6 -16.87 2.04 -21.26
CA ARG A 6 -18.20 2.53 -20.87
C ARG A 6 -19.17 1.34 -20.74
N LEU A 7 -19.74 1.17 -19.55
CA LEU A 7 -20.75 0.15 -19.24
C LEU A 7 -22.11 0.82 -18.97
N SER A 8 -23.19 0.21 -19.46
CA SER A 8 -24.57 0.64 -19.21
C SER A 8 -25.36 -0.55 -18.67
N PHE A 9 -26.05 -0.38 -17.52
CA PHE A 9 -26.85 -1.42 -16.90
C PHE A 9 -28.09 -1.84 -17.72
N ARG A 10 -28.38 -1.10 -18.78
CA ARG A 10 -29.50 -1.37 -19.71
C ARG A 10 -29.08 -2.31 -20.85
N ASP A 11 -27.79 -2.56 -21.00
CA ASP A 11 -27.28 -3.40 -22.08
C ASP A 11 -27.54 -4.88 -21.71
N ALA A 12 -28.03 -5.67 -22.67
CA ALA A 12 -28.36 -7.08 -22.43
C ALA A 12 -27.14 -7.93 -22.03
N ASP A 13 -25.94 -7.47 -22.36
CA ASP A 13 -24.65 -8.10 -22.07
C ASP A 13 -23.94 -7.46 -20.85
N PHE A 14 -24.61 -6.57 -20.11
CA PHE A 14 -24.04 -5.82 -19.00
C PHE A 14 -23.35 -6.73 -17.98
N THR A 15 -24.04 -7.77 -17.49
CA THR A 15 -23.50 -8.67 -16.46
C THR A 15 -22.20 -9.30 -16.90
N SER A 16 -22.14 -9.83 -18.13
CA SER A 16 -20.93 -10.48 -18.67
C SER A 16 -19.78 -9.49 -18.85
N ARG A 17 -20.05 -8.28 -19.35
CA ARG A 17 -19.03 -7.24 -19.55
C ARG A 17 -18.55 -6.62 -18.24
N PHE A 18 -19.43 -6.52 -17.25
CA PHE A 18 -19.10 -6.07 -15.90
C PHE A 18 -18.24 -7.10 -15.17
N GLU A 19 -18.60 -8.38 -15.21
CA GLU A 19 -17.78 -9.47 -14.66
C GLU A 19 -16.40 -9.52 -15.31
N ALA A 20 -16.31 -9.44 -16.64
CA ALA A 20 -15.05 -9.39 -17.36
C ALA A 20 -14.18 -8.17 -16.97
N PHE A 21 -14.80 -7.04 -16.64
CA PHE A 21 -14.11 -5.85 -16.16
C PHE A 21 -13.64 -5.98 -14.69
N VAL A 22 -14.47 -6.53 -13.81
CA VAL A 22 -14.10 -6.77 -12.40
C VAL A 22 -12.98 -7.81 -12.31
N HIS A 23 -13.00 -8.82 -13.18
CA HIS A 23 -11.96 -9.84 -13.30
C HIS A 23 -10.77 -9.42 -14.18
N GLN A 24 -10.82 -8.23 -14.79
CA GLN A 24 -9.62 -7.62 -15.37
C GLN A 24 -8.70 -7.21 -14.23
N THR A 25 -7.87 -8.15 -13.80
CA THR A 25 -6.82 -7.92 -12.82
C THR A 25 -5.91 -6.80 -13.32
N ARG A 26 -5.93 -5.66 -12.64
CA ARG A 26 -4.78 -4.77 -12.68
C ARG A 26 -3.69 -5.53 -11.92
N ALA A 27 -2.63 -5.91 -12.61
CA ALA A 27 -1.53 -6.65 -12.02
C ALA A 27 -0.53 -5.71 -11.30
N PRO A 28 -0.78 -5.36 -10.03
CA PRO A 28 0.32 -5.18 -9.08
C PRO A 28 0.14 -5.97 -7.77
N GLU A 29 -0.93 -6.74 -7.58
CA GLU A 29 -1.19 -7.45 -6.31
C GLU A 29 -0.09 -8.46 -5.95
N ASN A 30 0.48 -9.16 -6.94
CA ASN A 30 1.62 -10.06 -6.73
C ASN A 30 2.89 -9.33 -6.29
N ASP A 31 3.08 -8.07 -6.69
CA ASP A 31 4.23 -7.26 -6.26
C ASP A 31 4.06 -6.82 -4.79
N VAL A 32 2.86 -6.41 -4.40
CA VAL A 32 2.60 -5.96 -3.02
C VAL A 32 2.82 -7.09 -2.02
N ALA A 33 2.32 -8.30 -2.28
CA ALA A 33 2.51 -9.44 -1.37
C ALA A 33 4.00 -9.79 -1.19
N ALA A 34 4.78 -9.81 -2.27
CA ALA A 34 6.22 -10.05 -2.22
C ALA A 34 6.98 -8.94 -1.46
N ARG A 35 6.59 -7.68 -1.66
CA ARG A 35 7.16 -6.53 -0.96
C ARG A 35 6.87 -6.55 0.53
N VAL A 36 5.62 -6.85 0.93
CA VAL A 36 5.24 -6.97 2.35
C VAL A 36 6.01 -8.11 3.04
N SER A 37 6.15 -9.26 2.38
CA SER A 37 6.95 -10.38 2.90
C SER A 37 8.41 -9.97 3.14
N THR A 38 8.99 -9.22 2.20
CA THR A 38 10.36 -8.67 2.34
C THR A 38 10.45 -7.70 3.51
N ILE A 39 9.50 -6.76 3.64
CA ILE A 39 9.46 -5.79 4.75
C ILE A 39 9.42 -6.51 6.10
N ILE A 40 8.52 -7.49 6.26
CA ILE A 40 8.40 -8.26 7.50
C ILE A 40 9.70 -8.99 7.82
N LYS A 41 10.34 -9.62 6.82
CA LYS A 41 11.63 -10.30 7.00
C LYS A 41 12.73 -9.32 7.44
N ASP A 42 12.80 -8.15 6.82
CA ASP A 42 13.79 -7.13 7.18
C ASP A 42 13.57 -6.60 8.60
N VAL A 43 12.33 -6.31 8.98
CA VAL A 43 12.01 -5.86 10.35
C VAL A 43 12.36 -6.95 11.38
N ARG A 44 12.03 -8.22 11.11
CA ARG A 44 12.37 -9.33 12.03
C ARG A 44 13.87 -9.56 12.18
N THR A 45 14.66 -9.27 11.15
CA THR A 45 16.12 -9.52 11.16
C THR A 45 16.93 -8.32 11.64
N LYS A 46 16.48 -7.10 11.34
CA LYS A 46 17.23 -5.85 11.57
C LYS A 46 16.59 -4.94 12.62
N GLY A 47 15.38 -5.23 13.08
CA GLY A 47 14.66 -4.45 14.09
C GLY A 47 14.45 -2.99 13.67
N ASP A 48 14.67 -2.06 14.60
CA ASP A 48 14.46 -0.62 14.42
C ASP A 48 15.22 -0.04 13.23
N ALA A 49 16.40 -0.57 12.88
CA ALA A 49 17.16 -0.11 11.73
C ALA A 49 16.38 -0.30 10.41
N ALA A 50 15.62 -1.39 10.27
CA ALA A 50 14.74 -1.58 9.11
C ALA A 50 13.55 -0.64 9.15
N VAL A 51 12.94 -0.43 10.32
CA VAL A 51 11.81 0.50 10.48
C VAL A 51 12.20 1.90 10.05
N LEU A 52 13.31 2.43 10.56
CA LEU A 52 13.80 3.78 10.23
C LEU A 52 14.12 3.94 8.74
N ALA A 53 14.76 2.94 8.13
CA ALA A 53 15.08 2.96 6.71
C ALA A 53 13.80 2.96 5.84
N LEU A 54 12.81 2.14 6.19
CA LEU A 54 11.53 2.05 5.47
C LEU A 54 10.69 3.32 5.65
N THR A 55 10.68 3.92 6.84
CA THR A 55 10.02 5.22 7.10
C THR A 55 10.64 6.33 6.25
N LYS A 56 11.97 6.38 6.12
CA LYS A 56 12.63 7.34 5.23
C LYS A 56 12.25 7.12 3.76
N GLN A 57 12.12 5.87 3.33
CA GLN A 57 11.75 5.52 1.96
C GLN A 57 10.31 5.87 1.62
N TYR A 58 9.36 5.46 2.46
CA TYR A 58 7.92 5.51 2.15
C TYR A 58 7.26 6.79 2.67
N ASP A 59 7.63 7.24 3.86
CA ASP A 59 7.00 8.38 4.55
C ASP A 59 7.80 9.67 4.37
N ARG A 60 9.03 9.57 3.84
CA ARG A 60 9.95 10.69 3.62
C ARG A 60 10.35 11.41 4.91
N GLN A 61 10.29 10.70 6.04
CA GLN A 61 10.70 11.20 7.36
C GLN A 61 12.05 10.61 7.76
N ASP A 62 12.95 11.46 8.26
CA ASP A 62 14.26 11.04 8.77
C ASP A 62 14.22 10.98 10.29
N LEU A 63 13.96 9.79 10.83
CA LEU A 63 13.79 9.55 12.26
C LEU A 63 15.00 8.82 12.85
N THR A 64 15.09 8.86 14.17
CA THR A 64 16.06 8.12 14.98
C THR A 64 15.31 7.27 16.03
N PRO A 65 15.95 6.27 16.66
CA PRO A 65 15.31 5.50 17.73
C PRO A 65 14.77 6.38 18.87
N ALA A 66 15.40 7.52 19.13
CA ALA A 66 14.97 8.46 20.16
C ALA A 66 13.77 9.34 19.75
N THR A 67 13.52 9.50 18.44
CA THR A 67 12.50 10.42 17.90
C THR A 67 11.35 9.71 17.21
N MET A 68 11.46 8.40 16.95
CA MET A 68 10.39 7.63 16.31
C MET A 68 9.12 7.49 17.15
N ARG A 69 9.21 7.73 18.46
CA ARG A 69 8.06 7.73 19.37
C ARG A 69 7.59 9.16 19.59
N VAL A 70 6.31 9.42 19.28
CA VAL A 70 5.65 10.68 19.65
C VAL A 70 5.57 10.78 21.17
N PRO A 71 6.07 11.87 21.79
CA PRO A 71 6.05 12.02 23.23
C PRO A 71 4.63 12.29 23.75
N GLN A 72 4.35 11.83 24.97
CA GLN A 72 3.05 11.98 25.62
C GLN A 72 2.57 13.44 25.66
N SER A 73 3.50 14.38 25.92
CA SER A 73 3.20 15.81 25.99
C SER A 73 2.78 16.44 24.66
N GLU A 74 3.12 15.82 23.52
CA GLU A 74 2.64 16.25 22.21
C GLU A 74 1.23 15.71 21.95
N ILE A 75 0.95 14.48 22.39
CA ILE A 75 -0.38 13.86 22.31
C ILE A 75 -1.40 14.67 23.11
N GLU A 76 -1.03 15.17 24.30
CA GLU A 76 -1.90 15.99 25.16
C GLU A 76 -2.26 17.36 24.56
N LYS A 77 -1.55 17.81 23.52
CA LYS A 77 -1.75 19.13 22.87
C LYS A 77 -2.55 19.07 21.57
N ALA A 78 -2.84 17.87 21.05
CA ALA A 78 -3.60 17.67 19.81
C ALA A 78 -5.10 17.86 20.04
#